data_AF-A0A1Q5J858-F1
#
_entry.id   AF-A0A1Q5J858-F1
#
_cell.length_a   1.000
_cell.length_b   1.000
_cell.length_c   1.000
_cell.angle_alpha   90.00
_cell.angle_beta   90.00
_cell.angle_gamma   90.00
#
_symmetry.space_group_name_H-M   'P 1'
#
loop_
_entity.id
_entity.type
_entity.pdbx_description
1 polymer ?
#
loop_
_entity_poly.entity_id
_entity_poly.type
_entity_poly.pdbx_seq_one_letter_code
_entity_poly.pdbx_strand_id
1 'polypeptide(L)'
;MGDAALDLLVERGMRGLTHRAVDERAGLPQGSTSNHARTRQALLETAVRRQVQLESQVLTPDDLPGAAGPPGTVGSSGTVGTARAAEEVRDRPRDGAPDGAPGRTPDGAPGTAPRGPSEPAPHGPLDTDTLVDALSLALHRYLTDHRALLVSRYELALEATRRPELRAFFDAAGSVFHGPLVAMTAAAGSPEPERHALSLIAWCEGLMFSCAAGSFHAAVPSRAELRTGFEELLRGMLGGGTGPGRGESTGAAGDRGGRCRA
;
A
#
# COMPACT_ATOMS: atom_id res chain seq x y z
N MET A 1 19.65 -5.58 -4.10
CA MET A 1 19.28 -5.11 -5.47
C MET A 1 18.13 -4.13 -5.43
N GLY A 2 16.94 -4.51 -4.94
CA GLY A 2 15.78 -3.61 -4.88
C GLY A 2 16.06 -2.31 -4.10
N ASP A 3 16.64 -2.41 -2.90
CA ASP A 3 17.02 -1.23 -2.09
C ASP A 3 17.98 -0.31 -2.85
N ALA A 4 19.08 -0.88 -3.34
CA ALA A 4 20.05 -0.15 -4.16
C ALA A 4 19.43 0.53 -5.39
N ALA A 5 18.42 -0.09 -6.02
CA ALA A 5 17.70 0.51 -7.14
C ALA A 5 16.86 1.72 -6.68
N LEU A 6 16.17 1.63 -5.55
CA LEU A 6 15.42 2.75 -4.96
C LEU A 6 16.36 3.88 -4.55
N ASP A 7 17.48 3.58 -3.88
CA ASP A 7 18.48 4.59 -3.49
C ASP A 7 19.02 5.35 -4.71
N LEU A 8 19.29 4.64 -5.81
CA LEU A 8 19.73 5.27 -7.07
C LEU A 8 18.65 6.14 -7.70
N LEU A 9 17.38 5.75 -7.60
CA LEU A 9 16.26 6.59 -8.08
C LEU A 9 16.17 7.87 -7.26
N VAL A 10 16.31 7.78 -5.94
CA VAL A 10 16.26 8.96 -5.06
C VAL A 10 17.43 9.90 -5.31
N GLU A 11 18.65 9.38 -5.45
CA GLU A 11 19.85 10.21 -5.59
C GLU A 11 20.09 10.72 -7.02
N ARG A 12 19.74 9.92 -8.04
CA ARG A 12 20.17 10.14 -9.43
C ARG A 12 19.02 10.11 -10.43
N GLY A 13 17.79 9.87 -9.97
CA GLY A 13 16.60 9.74 -10.80
C GLY A 13 16.66 8.55 -11.76
N MET A 14 15.65 8.48 -12.64
CA MET A 14 15.48 7.41 -13.63
C MET A 14 16.69 7.18 -14.58
N ARG A 15 17.52 8.20 -14.81
CA ARG A 15 18.72 8.10 -15.66
C ARG A 15 19.87 7.37 -14.96
N GLY A 16 19.96 7.48 -13.63
CA GLY A 16 20.98 6.80 -12.84
C GLY A 16 20.73 5.30 -12.66
N LEU A 17 19.49 4.85 -12.87
CA LEU A 17 19.11 3.45 -12.72
C LEU A 17 19.61 2.62 -13.91
N THR A 18 20.73 1.95 -13.70
CA THR A 18 21.38 1.01 -14.63
C THR A 18 21.88 -0.22 -13.88
N HIS A 19 22.00 -1.36 -14.55
CA HIS A 19 22.50 -2.61 -13.94
C HIS A 19 23.86 -2.42 -13.26
N ARG A 20 24.79 -1.75 -13.95
CA ARG A 20 26.13 -1.48 -13.40
C ARG A 20 26.07 -0.62 -12.14
N ALA A 21 25.24 0.43 -12.15
CA ALA A 21 25.09 1.29 -10.98
C ALA A 21 24.46 0.54 -9.80
N VAL A 22 23.52 -0.37 -10.06
CA VAL A 22 22.89 -1.21 -9.04
C VAL A 22 23.89 -2.21 -8.46
N ASP A 23 24.69 -2.87 -9.30
CA ASP A 23 25.76 -3.77 -8.82
C ASP A 23 26.73 -3.01 -7.91
N GLU A 24 27.22 -1.85 -8.36
CA GLU A 24 28.13 -1.00 -7.60
C GLU A 24 27.51 -0.55 -6.27
N ARG A 25 26.27 -0.05 -6.29
CA ARG A 25 25.56 0.39 -5.08
C ARG A 25 25.28 -0.75 -4.10
N ALA A 26 24.95 -1.93 -4.60
CA ALA A 26 24.64 -3.09 -3.79
C ALA A 26 25.89 -3.86 -3.32
N GLY A 27 27.10 -3.45 -3.74
CA GLY A 27 28.34 -4.18 -3.45
C GLY A 27 28.39 -5.56 -4.10
N LEU A 28 27.71 -5.74 -5.24
CA LEU A 28 27.62 -7.01 -5.96
C LEU A 28 28.69 -7.09 -7.06
N PRO A 29 29.11 -8.31 -7.45
CA PRO A 29 29.92 -8.51 -8.65
C PRO A 29 29.28 -7.90 -9.90
N GLN A 30 30.11 -7.40 -10.82
CA GLN A 30 29.63 -6.84 -12.07
C GLN A 30 28.86 -7.89 -12.88
N GLY A 31 27.64 -7.54 -13.29
CA GLY A 31 26.73 -8.42 -14.06
C GLY A 31 25.70 -9.16 -13.21
N SER A 32 25.79 -9.12 -11.87
CA SER A 32 24.82 -9.77 -10.97
C SER A 32 23.38 -9.29 -11.23
N THR A 33 23.18 -7.99 -11.33
CA THR A 33 21.85 -7.41 -11.60
C THR A 33 21.36 -7.84 -12.98
N SER A 34 22.23 -7.92 -14.00
CA SER A 34 21.84 -8.36 -15.35
C SER A 34 21.43 -9.83 -15.39
N ASN A 35 22.02 -10.68 -14.54
CA ASN A 35 21.63 -12.08 -14.41
C ASN A 35 20.20 -12.24 -13.86
N HIS A 36 19.80 -11.39 -12.91
CA HIS A 36 18.46 -11.45 -12.31
C HIS A 36 17.40 -10.65 -13.09
N ALA A 37 17.78 -9.49 -13.63
CA ALA A 37 16.91 -8.58 -14.36
C ALA A 37 17.50 -8.32 -15.75
N ARG A 38 17.28 -9.23 -16.70
CA ARG A 38 17.94 -9.19 -18.03
C ARG A 38 17.65 -7.94 -18.87
N THR A 39 16.56 -7.24 -18.61
CA THR A 39 16.12 -6.07 -19.38
C THR A 39 15.96 -4.85 -18.47
N ARG A 40 15.93 -3.65 -19.08
CA ARG A 40 15.57 -2.43 -18.35
C ARG A 40 14.19 -2.53 -17.71
N GLN A 41 13.24 -3.16 -18.41
CA GLN A 41 11.90 -3.39 -17.89
C GLN A 41 11.92 -4.26 -16.63
N ALA A 42 12.64 -5.38 -16.64
CA ALA A 42 12.77 -6.26 -15.47
C ALA A 42 13.45 -5.56 -14.28
N LEU A 43 14.39 -4.65 -14.56
CA LEU A 43 15.02 -3.82 -13.51
C LEU A 43 14.01 -2.85 -12.89
N LEU A 44 13.15 -2.24 -13.70
CA LEU A 44 12.09 -1.34 -13.22
C LEU A 44 11.04 -2.10 -12.41
N GLU A 45 10.61 -3.28 -12.87
CA GLU A 45 9.70 -4.14 -12.12
C GLU A 45 10.29 -4.59 -10.78
N THR A 46 11.62 -4.83 -10.72
CA THR A 46 12.33 -5.11 -9.47
C THR A 46 12.26 -3.92 -8.51
N ALA A 47 12.46 -2.70 -9.02
CA ALA A 47 12.34 -1.48 -8.22
C ALA A 47 10.90 -1.26 -7.72
N VAL A 48 9.89 -1.39 -8.59
CA VAL A 48 8.47 -1.26 -8.20
C VAL A 48 8.08 -2.32 -7.18
N ARG A 49 8.50 -3.58 -7.35
CA ARG A 49 8.22 -4.63 -6.36
C ARG A 49 8.80 -4.28 -4.99
N ARG A 50 10.01 -3.72 -4.94
CA ARG A 50 10.61 -3.29 -3.69
C ARG A 50 9.91 -2.06 -3.10
N GLN A 51 9.54 -1.09 -3.95
CA GLN A 51 8.75 0.08 -3.54
C GLN A 51 7.49 -0.35 -2.80
N VAL A 52 6.69 -1.23 -3.40
CA VAL A 52 5.43 -1.72 -2.83
C VAL A 52 5.66 -2.45 -1.51
N GLN A 53 6.72 -3.26 -1.44
CA GLN A 53 7.07 -3.97 -0.22
C GLN A 53 7.44 -3.03 0.93
N LEU A 54 8.11 -1.91 0.64
CA LEU A 54 8.41 -0.91 1.66
C LEU A 54 7.16 -0.12 2.03
N GLU A 55 6.34 0.28 1.07
CA GLU A 55 5.08 1.00 1.33
C GLU A 55 4.12 0.19 2.22
N SER A 56 4.05 -1.13 2.03
CA SER A 56 3.21 -2.00 2.86
C SER A 56 3.74 -2.18 4.29
N GLN A 57 5.02 -1.88 4.53
CA GLN A 57 5.59 -1.86 5.88
C GLN A 57 5.34 -0.53 6.60
N VAL A 58 5.10 0.56 5.86
CA VAL A 58 4.72 1.85 6.45
C VAL A 58 3.26 1.82 6.87
N LEU A 59 2.41 1.20 6.05
CA LEU A 59 0.98 1.04 6.29
C LEU A 59 0.68 -0.36 6.80
N THR A 60 1.02 -0.66 8.06
CA THR A 60 0.82 -2.01 8.58
C THR A 60 -0.68 -2.28 8.81
N PRO A 61 -1.17 -3.51 8.56
CA PRO A 61 -2.54 -3.89 8.87
C PRO A 61 -2.91 -3.71 10.36
N ASP A 62 -1.93 -3.80 11.25
CA ASP A 62 -2.11 -3.56 12.69
C ASP A 62 -2.38 -2.08 13.00
N ASP A 63 -1.90 -1.16 12.15
CA ASP A 63 -2.16 0.28 12.24
C ASP A 63 -3.54 0.66 11.65
N LEU A 64 -4.20 -0.23 10.89
CA LEU A 64 -5.50 -0.01 10.23
C LEU A 64 -6.57 -0.96 10.81
N PRO A 65 -7.22 -0.57 11.91
CA PRO A 65 -8.23 -1.41 12.54
C PRO A 65 -9.38 -1.70 11.56
N GLY A 66 -9.85 -2.95 11.53
CA GLY A 66 -10.96 -3.43 10.69
C GLY A 66 -10.66 -3.64 9.20
N ALA A 67 -9.41 -3.49 8.76
CA ALA A 67 -8.97 -3.90 7.41
C ALA A 67 -9.03 -5.44 7.20
N ALA A 68 -9.10 -6.21 8.28
CA ALA A 68 -9.37 -7.65 8.24
C ALA A 68 -10.87 -7.90 8.02
N GLY A 69 -11.32 -7.83 6.76
CA GLY A 69 -12.61 -8.38 6.36
C GLY A 69 -12.68 -9.91 6.54
N PRO A 70 -13.88 -10.52 6.60
CA PRO A 70 -14.01 -11.97 6.71
C PRO A 70 -13.29 -12.69 5.54
N PRO A 71 -12.61 -13.83 5.78
CA PRO A 71 -11.95 -14.58 4.72
C PRO A 71 -13.00 -15.21 3.80
N GLY A 72 -13.18 -14.62 2.62
CA GLY A 72 -14.08 -15.09 1.55
C GLY A 72 -14.79 -13.90 0.92
N THR A 73 -14.24 -13.25 -0.11
CA THR A 73 -14.45 -13.68 -1.49
C THR A 73 -13.38 -13.01 -2.37
N VAL A 74 -12.15 -13.50 -2.31
CA VAL A 74 -11.19 -13.24 -3.39
C VAL A 74 -11.54 -14.16 -4.55
N GLY A 75 -12.22 -13.59 -5.55
CA GLY A 75 -12.36 -14.23 -6.85
C GLY A 75 -10.97 -14.56 -7.38
N SER A 76 -10.66 -15.85 -7.41
CA SER A 76 -9.49 -16.42 -8.06
C SER A 76 -9.37 -15.89 -9.49
N SER A 77 -8.43 -14.99 -9.75
CA SER A 77 -7.77 -14.91 -11.05
C SER A 77 -6.41 -14.22 -10.90
N GLY A 78 -5.34 -15.01 -10.99
CA GLY A 78 -3.97 -14.52 -11.10
C GLY A 78 -3.03 -15.00 -10.00
N THR A 79 -2.73 -16.30 -9.98
CA THR A 79 -1.59 -16.85 -9.23
C THR A 79 -0.29 -16.17 -9.69
N VAL A 80 0.19 -15.16 -8.95
CA VAL A 80 1.59 -14.76 -9.04
C VAL A 80 2.36 -15.78 -8.22
N GLY A 81 2.82 -16.82 -8.92
CA GLY A 81 3.66 -17.86 -8.35
C GLY A 81 4.84 -17.24 -7.61
N THR A 82 4.93 -17.50 -6.31
CA THR A 82 6.17 -17.37 -5.57
C THR A 82 7.15 -18.40 -6.14
N ALA A 83 7.94 -17.99 -7.12
CA ALA A 83 9.06 -18.78 -7.61
C ALA A 83 10.11 -18.87 -6.51
N ARG A 84 10.02 -19.95 -5.73
CA ARG A 84 11.08 -20.44 -4.86
C ARG A 84 12.09 -21.16 -5.77
N ALA A 85 13.25 -20.54 -6.01
CA ALA A 85 14.47 -21.21 -6.44
C ALA A 85 15.48 -20.97 -5.30
N ALA A 86 15.83 -21.99 -4.50
CA ALA A 86 17.01 -22.85 -4.69
C ALA A 86 18.28 -21.99 -4.84
N GLU A 87 19.24 -22.03 -3.91
CA GLU A 87 20.09 -23.20 -3.70
C GLU A 87 20.98 -23.03 -2.45
N GLU A 88 20.96 -24.02 -1.55
CA GLU A 88 21.98 -24.21 -0.51
C GLU A 88 22.66 -25.54 -0.78
N VAL A 89 23.78 -25.50 -1.52
CA VAL A 89 24.71 -26.62 -1.67
C VAL A 89 25.71 -26.51 -0.53
N ARG A 90 25.59 -27.40 0.45
CA ARG A 90 26.68 -27.70 1.38
C ARG A 90 26.96 -29.19 1.36
N ASP A 91 28.12 -29.48 0.81
CA ASP A 91 28.77 -30.77 0.71
C ASP A 91 29.14 -31.31 2.11
N ARG A 92 29.00 -32.62 2.31
CA ARG A 92 29.42 -33.36 3.52
C ARG A 92 30.09 -34.65 3.06
N PRO A 93 31.28 -35.00 3.57
CA PRO A 93 31.71 -36.38 3.63
C PRO A 93 31.23 -37.04 4.94
N ARG A 94 30.86 -38.32 4.80
CA ARG A 94 30.62 -39.27 5.90
C ARG A 94 31.96 -39.74 6.46
N ASP A 95 32.00 -40.06 7.76
CA ASP A 95 32.49 -41.36 8.27
C ASP A 95 32.32 -41.49 9.79
N GLY A 96 31.96 -42.71 10.23
CA GLY A 96 32.29 -43.25 11.54
C GLY A 96 31.27 -43.12 12.69
N ALA A 97 30.45 -44.16 12.89
CA ALA A 97 29.95 -44.55 14.23
C ALA A 97 31.01 -45.44 14.93
N PRO A 98 31.01 -45.63 16.26
CA PRO A 98 30.01 -46.54 16.87
C PRO A 98 29.53 -46.23 18.32
N ASP A 99 28.39 -46.86 18.63
CA ASP A 99 27.84 -47.44 19.87
C ASP A 99 28.05 -46.86 21.28
N GLY A 100 26.90 -46.75 21.99
CA GLY A 100 26.82 -46.70 23.45
C GLY A 100 25.43 -46.26 23.97
N ALA A 101 24.53 -47.22 24.23
CA ALA A 101 23.26 -47.03 24.96
C ALA A 101 23.47 -47.08 26.50
N PRO A 102 22.42 -47.06 27.35
CA PRO A 102 21.40 -46.03 27.56
C PRO A 102 21.32 -45.59 29.06
N GLY A 103 20.58 -44.53 29.39
CA GLY A 103 20.20 -44.31 30.79
C GLY A 103 19.52 -42.99 31.17
N ARG A 104 18.26 -43.13 31.59
CA ARG A 104 17.51 -42.36 32.62
C ARG A 104 16.87 -41.01 32.27
N THR A 105 15.54 -41.04 32.30
CA THR A 105 14.63 -39.95 32.69
C THR A 105 14.82 -39.59 34.17
N PRO A 106 14.60 -38.32 34.53
CA PRO A 106 13.39 -37.88 35.26
C PRO A 106 12.92 -36.51 34.72
N ASP A 107 11.85 -35.85 35.13
CA ASP A 107 10.55 -36.11 35.74
C ASP A 107 9.82 -34.75 35.54
N GLY A 108 8.50 -34.75 35.52
CA GLY A 108 7.66 -33.73 34.90
C GLY A 108 7.77 -32.29 35.41
N ALA A 109 7.49 -31.36 34.50
CA ALA A 109 7.00 -30.02 34.77
C ALA A 109 5.80 -29.73 33.84
N PRO A 110 4.76 -29.02 34.32
CA PRO A 110 3.45 -29.02 33.69
C PRO A 110 3.47 -28.26 32.35
N GLY A 111 2.89 -28.89 31.33
CA GLY A 111 2.76 -28.34 29.99
C GLY A 111 1.87 -27.11 29.99
N THR A 112 2.44 -25.96 29.64
CA THR A 112 1.70 -24.82 29.13
C THR A 112 1.13 -25.23 27.77
N ALA A 113 -0.17 -25.50 27.71
CA ALA A 113 -0.85 -25.80 26.45
C ALA A 113 -0.53 -24.70 25.42
N PRO A 114 -0.25 -25.05 24.15
CA PRO A 114 -0.11 -24.04 23.12
C PRO A 114 -1.45 -23.31 23.00
N ARG A 115 -1.46 -22.00 23.28
CA ARG A 115 -2.59 -21.14 22.91
C ARG A 115 -2.77 -21.32 21.40
N GLY A 116 -3.87 -21.96 21.00
CA GLY A 116 -4.29 -21.97 19.60
C GLY A 116 -4.41 -20.53 19.07
N PRO A 117 -4.37 -20.32 17.75
CA PRO A 117 -4.57 -19.00 17.18
C PRO A 117 -5.87 -18.43 17.75
N SER A 118 -5.76 -17.34 18.51
CA SER A 118 -6.89 -16.60 19.02
C SER A 118 -7.73 -16.18 17.84
N GLU A 119 -8.92 -16.74 17.74
CA GLU A 119 -9.93 -16.39 16.75
C GLU A 119 -10.16 -14.87 16.84
N PRO A 120 -10.03 -14.11 15.74
CA PRO A 120 -10.20 -12.66 15.79
C PRO A 120 -11.62 -12.36 16.25
N ALA A 121 -11.74 -11.65 17.39
CA ALA A 121 -13.02 -11.22 17.90
C ALA A 121 -13.74 -10.40 16.80
N PRO A 122 -15.07 -10.57 16.63
CA PRO A 122 -15.81 -9.77 15.67
C PRO A 122 -15.68 -8.30 16.04
N HIS A 123 -14.92 -7.55 15.25
CA HIS A 123 -14.73 -6.12 15.45
C HIS A 123 -16.10 -5.45 15.24
N GLY A 124 -16.58 -4.73 16.24
CA GLY A 124 -17.73 -3.84 16.09
C GLY A 124 -17.46 -2.79 14.99
N PRO A 125 -18.48 -2.01 14.57
CA PRO A 125 -18.28 -0.96 13.58
C PRO A 125 -17.12 -0.06 13.99
N LEU A 126 -16.20 0.20 13.06
CA LEU A 126 -15.05 1.05 13.32
C LEU A 126 -15.54 2.44 13.70
N ASP A 127 -15.16 2.89 14.89
CA ASP A 127 -15.41 4.28 15.28
C ASP A 127 -14.65 5.21 14.33
N THR A 128 -15.33 6.27 13.88
CA THR A 128 -14.75 7.25 12.95
C THR A 128 -13.51 7.91 13.56
N ASP A 129 -13.51 8.11 14.87
CA ASP A 129 -12.35 8.66 15.60
C ASP A 129 -11.12 7.76 15.48
N THR A 130 -11.32 6.44 15.62
CA THR A 130 -10.27 5.44 15.48
C THR A 130 -9.73 5.39 14.05
N LEU A 131 -10.62 5.50 13.05
CA LEU A 131 -10.23 5.60 11.63
C LEU A 131 -9.38 6.85 11.37
N VAL A 132 -9.83 8.00 11.86
CA VAL A 132 -9.11 9.28 11.78
C VAL A 132 -7.71 9.15 12.39
N ASP A 133 -7.60 8.59 13.59
CA ASP A 133 -6.33 8.43 14.28
C ASP A 133 -5.34 7.55 13.53
N ALA A 134 -5.83 6.42 13.02
CA ALA A 134 -5.06 5.48 12.21
C ALA A 134 -4.53 6.13 10.93
N LEU A 135 -5.41 6.77 10.14
CA LEU A 135 -5.05 7.41 8.87
C LEU A 135 -4.07 8.58 9.09
N SER A 136 -4.28 9.36 10.14
CA SER A 136 -3.41 10.49 10.50
C SER A 136 -2.01 10.03 10.90
N LEU A 137 -1.92 8.96 11.70
CA LEU A 137 -0.64 8.38 12.10
C LEU A 137 0.11 7.81 10.90
N ALA A 138 -0.57 7.03 10.07
CA ALA A 138 -0.01 6.44 8.85
C ALA A 138 0.56 7.51 7.91
N LEU A 139 -0.24 8.54 7.59
CA LEU A 139 0.19 9.61 6.70
C LEU A 139 1.35 10.42 7.29
N HIS A 140 1.33 10.70 8.60
CA HIS A 140 2.43 11.39 9.26
C HIS A 140 3.75 10.64 9.13
N ARG A 141 3.76 9.33 9.48
CA ARG A 141 4.96 8.47 9.36
C ARG A 141 5.48 8.41 7.94
N TYR A 142 4.57 8.28 6.96
CA TYR A 142 4.94 8.25 5.55
C TYR A 142 5.62 9.56 5.12
N LEU A 143 5.13 10.71 5.58
CA LEU A 143 5.69 12.02 5.25
C LEU A 143 6.99 12.35 5.99
N THR A 144 7.17 11.91 7.25
CA THR A 144 8.36 12.23 8.06
C THR A 144 9.51 11.27 7.83
N ASP A 145 9.24 9.96 7.87
CA ASP A 145 10.27 8.93 7.98
C ASP A 145 10.62 8.33 6.60
N HIS A 146 9.73 8.49 5.62
CA HIS A 146 9.80 7.82 4.34
C HIS A 146 9.82 8.78 3.15
N ARG A 147 10.36 10.00 3.32
CA ARG A 147 10.48 10.97 2.22
C ARG A 147 11.26 10.45 1.01
N ALA A 148 12.30 9.65 1.22
CA ALA A 148 13.04 9.01 0.12
C ALA A 148 12.13 8.06 -0.68
N LEU A 149 11.25 7.32 0.01
CA LEU A 149 10.29 6.41 -0.61
C LEU A 149 9.26 7.17 -1.46
N LEU A 150 8.86 8.38 -1.06
CA LEU A 150 8.01 9.27 -1.86
C LEU A 150 8.69 9.69 -3.16
N VAL A 151 9.96 10.08 -3.10
CA VAL A 151 10.71 10.49 -4.29
C VAL A 151 10.82 9.33 -5.29
N SER A 152 11.20 8.14 -4.83
CA SER A 152 11.25 6.96 -5.71
C SER A 152 9.88 6.57 -6.26
N ARG A 153 8.81 6.71 -5.48
CA ARG A 153 7.42 6.51 -5.95
C ARG A 153 7.13 7.39 -7.15
N TYR A 154 7.43 8.68 -7.06
CA TYR A 154 7.13 9.63 -8.14
C TYR A 154 8.01 9.44 -9.37
N GLU A 155 9.30 9.11 -9.21
CA GLU A 155 10.16 8.72 -10.34
C GLU A 155 9.58 7.53 -11.12
N LEU A 156 9.16 6.48 -10.39
CA LEU A 156 8.55 5.27 -10.97
C LEU A 156 7.18 5.56 -11.61
N ALA A 157 6.32 6.31 -10.92
CA ALA A 157 4.99 6.66 -11.41
C ALA A 157 5.06 7.50 -12.70
N LEU A 158 6.00 8.44 -12.76
CA LEU A 158 6.25 9.25 -13.97
C LEU A 158 6.84 8.38 -15.09
N GLU A 159 7.75 7.45 -14.81
CA GLU A 159 8.22 6.53 -15.84
C GLU A 159 7.11 5.61 -16.36
N ALA A 160 6.22 5.14 -15.50
CA ALA A 160 5.08 4.33 -15.90
C ALA A 160 4.12 5.07 -16.84
N THR A 161 4.11 6.41 -16.89
CA THR A 161 3.35 7.15 -17.92
C THR A 161 3.91 6.96 -19.34
N ARG A 162 5.18 6.56 -19.46
CA ARG A 162 5.90 6.39 -20.73
C ARG A 162 6.04 4.93 -21.15
N ARG A 163 5.60 3.98 -20.31
CA ARG A 163 5.78 2.53 -20.49
C ARG A 163 4.51 1.77 -20.11
N PRO A 164 3.66 1.38 -21.08
CA PRO A 164 2.40 0.69 -20.79
C PRO A 164 2.55 -0.61 -20.00
N GLU A 165 3.61 -1.37 -20.25
CA GLU A 165 3.87 -2.63 -19.54
C GLU A 165 4.20 -2.39 -18.07
N LEU A 166 4.98 -1.33 -17.77
CA LEU A 166 5.26 -0.92 -16.40
C LEU A 166 4.01 -0.34 -15.72
N ARG A 167 3.17 0.39 -16.46
CA ARG A 167 1.89 0.92 -15.96
C ARG A 167 1.00 -0.20 -15.42
N ALA A 168 0.79 -1.26 -16.20
CA ALA A 168 -0.02 -2.40 -15.77
C ALA A 168 0.51 -3.04 -14.47
N PHE A 169 1.84 -3.17 -14.34
CA PHE A 169 2.46 -3.69 -13.12
C PHE A 169 2.29 -2.74 -11.93
N PHE A 170 2.47 -1.43 -12.15
CA PHE A 170 2.34 -0.40 -11.12
C PHE A 170 0.89 -0.28 -10.61
N ASP A 171 -0.09 -0.36 -11.51
CA ASP A 171 -1.51 -0.31 -11.16
C ASP A 171 -1.94 -1.55 -10.36
N ALA A 172 -1.48 -2.75 -10.78
CA ALA A 172 -1.71 -3.98 -10.03
C ALA A 172 -1.11 -3.91 -8.61
N ALA A 173 0.11 -3.38 -8.50
CA ALA A 173 0.77 -3.13 -7.23
C ALA A 173 0.00 -2.13 -6.33
N GLY A 174 -0.51 -1.04 -6.92
CA GLY A 174 -1.26 -0.01 -6.18
C GLY A 174 -2.61 -0.51 -5.66
N SER A 175 -3.24 -1.49 -6.33
CA SER A 175 -4.54 -2.03 -5.94
C SER A 175 -4.55 -2.71 -4.55
N VAL A 176 -3.39 -3.15 -4.07
CA VAL A 176 -3.21 -3.80 -2.75
C VAL A 176 -3.60 -2.89 -1.59
N PHE A 177 -3.49 -1.57 -1.76
CA PHE A 177 -3.85 -0.58 -0.73
C PHE A 177 -5.30 -0.10 -0.82
N HIS A 178 -5.92 -0.21 -1.99
CA HIS A 178 -7.28 0.29 -2.24
C HIS A 178 -8.33 -0.55 -1.51
N GLY A 179 -8.23 -1.89 -1.59
CA GLY A 179 -9.21 -2.80 -0.98
C GLY A 179 -9.43 -2.58 0.52
N PRO A 180 -8.35 -2.53 1.34
CA PRO A 180 -8.46 -2.22 2.76
C PRO A 180 -9.16 -0.88 3.06
N LEU A 181 -8.86 0.18 2.30
CA LEU A 181 -9.49 1.48 2.50
C LEU A 181 -10.99 1.45 2.18
N VAL A 182 -11.42 0.70 1.16
CA VAL A 182 -12.85 0.49 0.86
C VAL A 182 -13.54 -0.23 2.02
N ALA A 183 -12.91 -1.27 2.58
CA ALA A 183 -13.48 -1.98 3.73
C ALA A 183 -13.62 -1.06 4.95
N MET A 184 -12.61 -0.22 5.22
CA MET A 184 -12.63 0.72 6.35
C MET A 184 -13.70 1.81 6.17
N THR A 185 -13.83 2.40 4.98
CA THR A 185 -14.88 3.40 4.73
C THR A 185 -16.28 2.78 4.80
N ALA A 186 -16.46 1.54 4.34
CA ALA A 186 -17.72 0.81 4.49
C ALA A 186 -18.05 0.56 5.97
N ALA A 187 -17.07 0.11 6.76
CA ALA A 187 -17.22 -0.13 8.20
C ALA A 187 -17.52 1.16 8.98
N ALA A 188 -17.06 2.32 8.50
CA ALA A 188 -17.39 3.64 9.03
C ALA A 188 -18.78 4.16 8.59
N GLY A 189 -19.58 3.35 7.87
CA GLY A 189 -20.94 3.69 7.47
C GLY A 189 -21.06 4.48 6.17
N SER A 190 -20.04 4.44 5.30
CA SER A 190 -20.07 5.12 4.00
C SER A 190 -21.19 4.58 3.09
N PRO A 191 -22.01 5.44 2.47
CA PRO A 191 -23.00 5.03 1.47
C PRO A 191 -22.37 4.67 0.12
N GLU A 192 -21.15 5.14 -0.16
CA GLU A 192 -20.40 4.87 -1.39
C GLU A 192 -18.91 4.63 -1.08
N PRO A 193 -18.57 3.47 -0.49
CA PRO A 193 -17.24 3.22 0.07
C PRO A 193 -16.12 3.25 -0.97
N GLU A 194 -16.35 2.80 -2.20
CA GLU A 194 -15.36 2.87 -3.29
C GLU A 194 -15.04 4.31 -3.68
N ARG A 195 -16.07 5.15 -3.87
CA ARG A 195 -15.90 6.56 -4.22
C ARG A 195 -15.19 7.32 -3.09
N HIS A 196 -15.57 7.05 -1.84
CA HIS A 196 -14.96 7.71 -0.68
C HIS A 196 -13.53 7.24 -0.43
N ALA A 197 -13.21 5.96 -0.66
CA ALA A 197 -11.83 5.47 -0.61
C ALA A 197 -10.96 6.15 -1.67
N LEU A 198 -11.44 6.29 -2.92
CA LEU A 198 -10.73 7.04 -3.96
C LEU A 198 -10.52 8.52 -3.58
N SER A 199 -11.51 9.14 -2.95
CA SER A 199 -11.42 10.54 -2.49
C SER A 199 -10.36 10.70 -1.39
N LEU A 200 -10.31 9.77 -0.43
CA LEU A 200 -9.26 9.71 0.60
C LEU A 200 -7.87 9.55 -0.03
N ILE A 201 -7.72 8.60 -0.95
CA ILE A 201 -6.44 8.35 -1.64
C ILE A 201 -6.01 9.60 -2.40
N ALA A 202 -6.92 10.23 -3.16
CA ALA A 202 -6.62 11.43 -3.92
C ALA A 202 -6.17 12.59 -3.02
N TRP A 203 -6.82 12.78 -1.87
CA TRP A 203 -6.43 13.79 -0.91
C TRP A 203 -5.04 13.51 -0.29
N CYS A 204 -4.81 12.27 0.16
CA CYS A 204 -3.51 11.85 0.68
C CYS A 204 -2.39 12.02 -0.35
N GLU A 205 -2.60 11.58 -1.60
CA GLU A 205 -1.64 11.72 -2.70
C GLU A 205 -1.35 13.19 -3.02
N GLY A 206 -2.36 14.06 -2.97
CA GLY A 206 -2.17 15.50 -3.12
C GLY A 206 -1.25 16.08 -2.06
N LEU A 207 -1.41 15.67 -0.79
CA LEU A 207 -0.57 16.13 0.30
C LEU A 207 0.86 15.56 0.24
N MET A 208 0.98 14.27 -0.07
CA MET A 208 2.24 13.58 -0.30
C MET A 208 3.05 14.25 -1.43
N PHE A 209 2.39 14.55 -2.54
CA PHE A 209 3.01 15.24 -3.67
C PHE A 209 3.44 16.65 -3.28
N SER A 210 2.57 17.38 -2.59
CA SER A 210 2.84 18.76 -2.14
C SER A 210 4.08 18.83 -1.25
N CYS A 211 4.22 17.93 -0.28
CA CYS A 211 5.38 17.89 0.62
C CYS A 211 6.67 17.40 -0.06
N ALA A 212 6.56 16.49 -1.04
CA ALA A 212 7.72 15.89 -1.69
C ALA A 212 8.28 16.75 -2.84
N ALA A 213 7.41 17.30 -3.68
CA ALA A 213 7.74 17.93 -4.96
C ALA A 213 6.97 19.24 -5.26
N GLY A 214 5.91 19.55 -4.51
CA GLY A 214 5.07 20.73 -4.76
C GLY A 214 5.59 22.03 -4.13
N SER A 215 4.93 23.14 -4.48
CA SER A 215 5.24 24.49 -3.96
C SER A 215 4.50 24.82 -2.66
N PHE A 216 3.50 24.01 -2.29
CA PHE A 216 2.71 24.17 -1.08
C PHE A 216 3.19 23.14 -0.06
N HIS A 217 3.49 23.58 1.17
CA HIS A 217 4.15 22.82 2.25
C HIS A 217 5.64 22.50 2.05
N ALA A 218 6.50 23.49 2.36
CA ALA A 218 7.93 23.25 2.58
C ALA A 218 8.22 22.40 3.84
N ALA A 219 7.26 22.31 4.76
CA ALA A 219 7.33 21.55 6.00
C ALA A 219 6.19 20.52 6.07
N VAL A 220 6.53 19.34 6.58
CA VAL A 220 5.59 18.24 6.81
C VAL A 220 4.57 18.65 7.88
N PRO A 221 3.25 18.53 7.62
CA PRO A 221 2.23 18.80 8.63
C PRO A 221 2.39 17.91 9.86
N SER A 222 2.11 18.48 11.03
CA SER A 222 2.05 17.73 12.28
C SER A 222 0.90 16.70 12.24
N ARG A 223 1.01 15.64 13.04
CA ARG A 223 -0.07 14.64 13.17
C ARG A 223 -1.41 15.28 13.55
N ALA A 224 -1.40 16.34 14.37
CA ALA A 224 -2.62 17.04 14.78
C ALA A 224 -3.30 17.75 13.59
N GLU A 225 -2.53 18.43 12.74
CA GLU A 225 -3.05 19.07 11.52
C GLU A 225 -3.62 18.05 10.54
N LEU A 226 -2.94 16.91 10.38
CA LEU A 226 -3.43 15.79 9.55
C LEU A 226 -4.75 15.24 10.10
N ARG A 227 -4.86 15.10 11.44
CA ARG A 227 -6.07 14.65 12.11
C ARG A 227 -7.25 15.56 11.82
N THR A 228 -7.08 16.87 11.98
CA THR A 228 -8.11 17.86 11.63
C THR A 228 -8.54 17.71 10.16
N GLY A 229 -7.60 17.56 9.23
CA GLY A 229 -7.90 17.37 7.81
C GLY A 229 -8.71 16.11 7.52
N PHE A 230 -8.36 14.98 8.15
CA PHE A 230 -9.13 13.73 8.02
C PHE A 230 -10.52 13.84 8.64
N GLU A 231 -10.68 14.47 9.80
CA GLU A 231 -11.98 14.71 10.42
C GLU A 231 -12.90 15.54 9.52
N GLU A 232 -12.40 16.63 8.95
CA GLU A 232 -13.15 17.48 8.03
C GLU A 232 -13.56 16.73 6.76
N LEU A 233 -12.63 15.98 6.17
CA LEU A 233 -12.87 15.19 4.97
C LEU A 233 -13.91 14.09 5.21
N LEU A 234 -13.75 13.29 6.27
CA LEU A 234 -14.69 12.22 6.63
C LEU A 234 -16.06 12.76 7.02
N ARG A 235 -16.11 13.87 7.77
CA ARG A 235 -17.38 14.56 8.08
C ARG A 235 -18.10 15.01 6.81
N GLY A 236 -17.36 15.55 5.83
CA GLY A 236 -17.91 15.95 4.53
C GLY A 236 -18.43 14.77 3.71
N MET A 237 -17.74 13.63 3.73
CA MET A 237 -18.13 12.42 2.99
C MET A 237 -19.30 11.65 3.64
N LEU A 238 -19.27 11.50 4.97
CA LEU A 238 -20.22 10.67 5.72
C LEU A 238 -21.45 11.45 6.22
N GLY A 239 -21.32 12.77 6.42
CA GLY A 239 -22.39 13.64 6.92
C GLY A 239 -23.43 14.09 5.89
N GLY A 240 -23.35 13.63 4.63
CA GLY A 240 -24.18 14.09 3.51
C GLY A 240 -25.56 13.43 3.36
N GLY A 241 -26.02 12.62 4.33
CA GLY A 241 -27.28 11.86 4.27
C GLY A 241 -28.58 12.66 4.33
N THR A 242 -28.55 13.98 4.20
CA THR A 242 -29.76 14.82 4.05
C THR A 242 -29.63 15.74 2.85
N GLY A 243 -29.71 15.16 1.64
CA GLY A 243 -30.09 15.93 0.46
C GLY A 243 -31.56 16.35 0.58
N PRO A 244 -31.92 17.62 0.33
CA PRO A 244 -33.32 18.06 0.39
C PRO A 244 -34.12 17.31 -0.68
N GLY A 245 -35.36 16.98 -0.33
CA GLY A 245 -36.26 16.15 -1.12
C GLY A 245 -36.36 16.57 -2.58
N ARG A 246 -36.61 15.58 -3.43
CA ARG A 246 -37.23 15.77 -4.73
C ARG A 246 -38.52 16.56 -4.53
N GLY A 247 -38.43 17.87 -4.70
CA GLY A 247 -39.60 18.73 -4.80
C GLY A 247 -40.35 18.35 -6.05
N GLU A 248 -41.52 17.76 -5.86
CA GLU A 248 -42.58 17.71 -6.86
C GLU A 248 -42.78 19.12 -7.42
N SER A 249 -42.43 19.34 -8.69
CA SER A 249 -42.96 20.46 -9.46
C SER A 249 -44.11 19.95 -10.31
N THR A 250 -45.24 19.69 -9.67
CA THR A 250 -46.53 19.54 -10.33
C THR A 250 -47.00 20.92 -10.78
N GLY A 251 -47.02 21.13 -12.09
CA GLY A 251 -47.98 21.99 -12.81
C GLY A 251 -48.05 23.49 -12.48
N ALA A 252 -47.58 24.32 -13.40
CA ALA A 252 -48.28 25.56 -13.74
C ALA A 252 -48.16 25.83 -15.24
N ALA A 253 -49.29 25.64 -15.93
CA ALA A 253 -49.51 26.07 -17.30
C ALA A 253 -49.28 27.59 -17.44
N GLY A 254 -48.61 27.98 -18.52
CA GLY A 254 -48.34 29.38 -18.84
C GLY A 254 -48.05 29.53 -20.31
N ASP A 255 -49.11 29.44 -21.11
CA ASP A 255 -49.21 29.97 -22.46
C ASP A 255 -48.56 31.37 -22.56
N ARG A 256 -47.70 31.58 -23.56
CA ARG A 256 -47.67 32.79 -24.40
C ARG A 256 -46.64 32.68 -25.51
N GLY A 257 -47.16 32.67 -26.75
CA GLY A 257 -46.39 32.69 -27.97
C GLY A 257 -45.57 33.97 -28.21
N GLY A 258 -44.55 33.84 -29.05
CA GLY A 258 -43.64 34.92 -29.42
C GLY A 258 -42.79 34.60 -30.64
N ARG A 259 -43.44 34.52 -31.81
CA ARG A 259 -42.94 34.80 -33.17
C ARG A 259 -41.41 34.89 -33.38
N CYS A 260 -40.85 33.92 -34.10
CA CYS A 260 -39.65 34.12 -34.92
C CYS A 260 -40.02 34.86 -36.22
N ARG A 261 -39.28 35.92 -36.55
CA ARG A 261 -39.17 36.41 -37.93
C ARG A 261 -37.73 36.24 -38.41
N ALA A 262 -37.64 35.81 -39.66
CA ALA A 262 -36.45 35.81 -40.51
C ALA A 262 -35.95 37.23 -40.80
#